data_AF-A0A6N9Z2J0-F1
#
_entry.id   AF-A0A6N9Z2J0-F1
#
_cell.length_a   1.000
_cell.length_b   1.000
_cell.length_c   1.000
_cell.angle_alpha   90.00
_cell.angle_beta   90.00
_cell.angle_gamma   90.00
#
_symmetry.space_group_name_H-M   'P 1'
#
loop_
_entity.id
_entity.type
_entity.pdbx_description
1 polymer ?
#
loop_
_entity_poly.entity_id
_entity_poly.type
_entity_poly.pdbx_seq_one_letter_code
_entity_poly.pdbx_strand_id
1 'polypeptide(L)' 'MRTNLKMRRMERGMKQADLADLVNVRRETIGRLEQGQYCPSLRLAMDIAKIFDTTVEDLFSFDDEE' A
#
# COMPACT_ATOMS: atom_id res chain seq x y z
N MET A 1 -6.29 -9.29 4.64
CA MET A 1 -5.38 -8.16 4.89
C MET A 1 -6.18 -6.87 4.86
N ARG A 2 -6.14 -6.10 5.94
CA ARG A 2 -6.64 -4.73 5.96
C ARG A 2 -5.51 -3.77 5.62
N THR A 3 -5.84 -2.64 5.00
CA THR A 3 -4.88 -1.60 4.69
C THR A 3 -5.53 -0.22 4.67
N ASN A 4 -4.80 0.79 5.11
CA ASN A 4 -5.19 2.20 4.97
C ASN A 4 -4.48 2.90 3.80
N LEU A 5 -3.79 2.13 2.93
CA LEU A 5 -3.00 2.65 1.81
C LEU A 5 -3.77 3.63 0.92
N LYS A 6 -5.03 3.33 0.64
CA LYS A 6 -5.90 4.21 -0.16
C LYS A 6 -6.08 5.57 0.50
N MET A 7 -6.30 5.61 1.82
CA MET A 7 -6.46 6.85 2.58
C MET A 7 -5.17 7.66 2.54
N ARG A 8 -4.04 7.05 2.89
CA ARG A 8 -2.70 7.68 2.86
C ARG A 8 -2.35 8.25 1.49
N ARG A 9 -2.66 7.51 0.42
CA ARG A 9 -2.46 7.98 -0.97
C ARG A 9 -3.31 9.21 -1.28
N MET A 10 -4.59 9.20 -0.88
CA MET A 10 -5.51 10.32 -1.12
C MET A 10 -5.14 11.56 -0.30
N GLU A 11 -4.66 11.40 0.94
CA GLU A 11 -4.13 12.50 1.77
C GLU A 11 -2.96 13.23 1.10
N ARG A 12 -2.16 12.52 0.30
CA ARG A 12 -1.07 13.10 -0.49
C ARG A 12 -1.50 13.58 -1.89
N GLY A 13 -2.79 13.54 -2.22
CA GLY A 13 -3.30 13.95 -3.53
C GLY A 13 -2.84 13.08 -4.71
N MET A 14 -2.33 11.88 -4.43
CA MET A 14 -1.76 10.99 -5.45
C MET A 14 -2.84 10.13 -6.11
N LYS A 15 -2.70 9.86 -7.41
CA LYS A 15 -3.42 8.80 -8.14
C LYS A 15 -2.75 7.45 -7.92
N GLN A 16 -3.45 6.36 -8.21
CA GLN A 16 -2.88 5.00 -8.13
C GLN A 16 -1.66 4.83 -9.05
N ALA A 17 -1.65 5.49 -10.21
CA ALA A 17 -0.52 5.46 -11.15
C ALA A 17 0.72 6.13 -10.52
N ASP A 18 0.55 7.30 -9.89
CA ASP A 18 1.65 8.03 -9.25
C ASP A 18 2.34 7.18 -8.19
N LEU A 19 1.58 6.50 -7.32
CA LEU A 19 2.17 5.60 -6.32
C LEU A 19 2.84 4.37 -6.98
N ALA A 20 2.24 3.84 -8.05
CA ALA A 20 2.79 2.70 -8.76
C ALA A 20 4.13 3.01 -9.42
N ASP A 21 4.27 4.21 -10.00
CA ASP A 21 5.51 4.70 -10.59
C ASP A 21 6.60 4.88 -9.52
N LEU A 22 6.26 5.39 -8.34
CA LEU A 22 7.21 5.57 -7.24
C LEU A 22 7.79 4.26 -6.69
N VAL A 23 7.02 3.17 -6.71
CA VAL A 23 7.46 1.84 -6.23
C VAL A 23 7.74 0.86 -7.36
N ASN A 24 7.79 1.33 -8.61
CA ASN A 24 8.06 0.55 -9.81
C ASN A 24 7.20 -0.72 -9.95
N VAL A 25 5.88 -0.55 -9.83
CA VAL A 25 4.89 -1.61 -10.04
C VAL A 25 3.81 -1.15 -11.03
N ARG A 26 2.92 -2.07 -11.42
CA ARG A 26 1.77 -1.70 -12.26
C ARG A 26 0.72 -0.97 -11.42
N ARG A 27 -0.02 -0.04 -12.03
CA ARG A 27 -1.17 0.62 -11.39
C ARG A 27 -2.17 -0.39 -10.79
N GLU A 28 -2.41 -1.50 -11.48
CA GLU A 28 -3.31 -2.57 -11.01
C GLU A 28 -2.81 -3.22 -9.72
N THR A 29 -1.48 -3.30 -9.53
CA THR A 29 -0.85 -3.79 -8.30
C THR A 29 -1.28 -2.93 -7.10
N ILE A 30 -1.19 -1.60 -7.22
CA ILE A 30 -1.68 -0.68 -6.20
C ILE A 30 -3.19 -0.84 -5.99
N GLY A 31 -3.97 -0.97 -7.07
CA GLY A 31 -5.42 -1.17 -6.96
C GLY A 31 -5.80 -2.42 -6.18
N ARG A 32 -5.15 -3.56 -6.45
CA ARG A 32 -5.38 -4.83 -5.73
C ARG A 32 -4.90 -4.74 -4.28
N LEU A 33 -3.80 -4.03 -4.01
CA LEU A 33 -3.33 -3.77 -2.63
C LEU A 33 -4.35 -2.98 -1.83
N GLU A 34 -4.86 -1.88 -2.39
CA GLU A 34 -5.87 -1.04 -1.73
C GLU A 34 -7.18 -1.77 -1.45
N GLN A 35 -7.48 -2.80 -2.24
CA GLN A 35 -8.64 -3.68 -2.05
C GLN A 35 -8.35 -4.86 -1.11
N GLY A 36 -7.13 -5.00 -0.60
CA GLY A 36 -6.72 -6.11 0.26
C GLY A 36 -6.69 -7.47 -0.46
N GLN A 37 -6.68 -7.49 -1.79
CA GLN A 37 -6.82 -8.72 -2.59
C GLN A 37 -5.57 -9.59 -2.61
N TYR A 38 -4.41 -9.05 -2.26
CA TYR A 38 -3.19 -9.84 -2.09
C TYR A 38 -2.24 -9.18 -1.10
N CYS A 39 -1.30 -9.97 -0.59
CA CYS A 39 -0.29 -9.51 0.34
C CYS A 39 0.98 -9.06 -0.40
N PRO A 40 1.48 -7.83 -0.20
CA PRO A 40 2.71 -7.38 -0.85
C PRO A 40 3.92 -8.20 -0.40
N SER A 41 4.96 -8.21 -1.22
CA SER A 41 6.28 -8.65 -0.73
C SER A 41 6.77 -7.66 0.32
N LEU A 42 7.60 -8.12 1.27
CA LEU A 42 8.19 -7.25 2.29
C LEU A 42 8.90 -6.04 1.68
N ARG A 43 9.60 -6.23 0.55
CA ARG A 43 10.25 -5.13 -0.18
C ARG A 43 9.25 -4.07 -0.63
N LEU A 44 8.16 -4.46 -1.28
CA LEU A 44 7.14 -3.52 -1.73
C LEU A 44 6.47 -2.81 -0.55
N ALA A 45 6.16 -3.54 0.52
CA ALA A 45 5.59 -2.95 1.72
C ALA A 45 6.52 -1.89 2.34
N MET A 46 7.82 -2.18 2.44
CA MET A 46 8.84 -1.27 2.95
C MET A 46 9.03 -0.04 2.05
N ASP A 47 8.99 -0.21 0.72
CA ASP A 47 9.12 0.91 -0.21
C ASP A 47 7.90 1.85 -0.12
N ILE A 48 6.70 1.30 0.01
CA ILE A 48 5.47 2.07 0.25
C ILE A 48 5.54 2.80 1.61
N ALA A 49 5.97 2.11 2.68
CA ALA A 49 6.09 2.68 4.01
C ALA A 49 7.02 3.91 4.04
N LYS A 50 8.15 3.84 3.34
CA LYS A 50 9.08 4.96 3.17
C LYS A 50 8.47 6.15 2.46
N ILE A 51 7.65 5.93 1.42
CA ILE A 51 6.98 7.04 0.71
C ILE A 51 6.06 7.81 1.67
N PHE A 52 5.35 7.09 2.53
CA PHE A 52 4.38 7.67 3.46
C PHE A 52 4.97 8.11 4.80
N ASP A 53 6.27 7.89 5.03
CA ASP A 53 6.97 8.18 6.29
C ASP A 53 6.30 7.50 7.50
N THR A 54 6.05 6.19 7.36
CA THR A 54 5.31 5.37 8.32
C THR A 54 5.89 3.95 8.34
N THR A 55 5.33 3.05 9.14
CA THR A 55 5.77 1.65 9.21
C THR A 55 4.93 0.73 8.31
N VAL A 56 5.40 -0.50 8.09
CA VAL A 56 4.62 -1.50 7.34
C VAL A 56 3.36 -1.87 8.12
N GLU A 57 3.50 -1.97 9.45
CA GLU A 57 2.46 -2.30 10.42
C GLU A 57 1.37 -1.22 10.49
N ASP A 58 1.72 0.05 10.29
CA ASP A 58 0.75 1.13 10.18
C ASP A 58 -0.07 1.04 8.88
N LEU A 59 0.51 0.52 7.81
CA LEU A 59 -0.11 0.47 6.48
C LEU A 59 -0.92 -0.79 6.24
N PHE A 60 -0.47 -1.92 6.77
CA PHE A 60 -0.99 -3.25 6.50
C PHE A 60 -1.16 -4.00 7.81
N SER A 61 -2.34 -4.59 8.00
CA SER A 61 -2.60 -5.49 9.12
C SER A 61 -3.28 -6.76 8.63
N PHE A 62 -3.01 -7.86 9.33
CA PHE A 62 -3.78 -9.07 9.24
C PHE A 62 -4.76 -9.07 10.41
N ASP A 63 -6.04 -9.30 10.15
CA ASP A 63 -6.90 -9.78 11.23
C ASP A 63 -6.45 -11.23 11.44
N ASP A 64 -5.70 -11.48 12.52
CA ASP A 64 -5.43 -12.85 12.99
C ASP A 64 -6.59 -13.39 13.85
N GLU A 65 -7.80 -12.82 13.71
CA GLU A 65 -9.01 -13.28 14.39
C GLU A 65 -9.97 -13.97 13.41
N GLU A 66 -9.78 -15.29 13.28
CA GLU A 66 -10.84 -16.26 13.61
C GLU A 66 -10.39 -17.13 14.79
#